data_AF-A0A2D8BS99-F1
#
_entry.id   AF-A0A2D8BS99-F1
#
_cell.length_a   1.000
_cell.length_b   1.000
_cell.length_c   1.000
_cell.angle_alpha   90.00
_cell.angle_beta   90.00
_cell.angle_gamma   90.00
#
_symmetry.space_group_name_H-M   'P 1'
#
loop_
_entity.id
_entity.type
_entity.pdbx_description
1 polymer ?
#
loop_
_entity_poly.entity_id
_entity_poly.type
_entity_poly.pdbx_seq_one_letter_code
_entity_poly.pdbx_strand_id
1 'polypeptide(L)'
;MISNLIGGLFGKVVENAEGILDEVITTDEEREAAKAKMRQMLLDSEAKAQEQVTARWEADMKSDSWLSKSIRPLVLAWLVVCTTILIFIDAGVIVFKVEDKWVDLLQLVLITVIGAYFGGRSIEKVKK
;
A
#
# COMPACT_ATOMS: atom_id res chain seq x y z
N MET A 1 9.80 2.01 0.74
CA MET A 1 8.87 3.17 0.78
C MET A 1 7.41 2.76 1.01
N ILE A 2 6.77 1.88 0.21
CA ILE A 2 5.43 1.35 0.56
C ILE A 2 5.46 0.52 1.86
N SER A 3 6.50 -0.30 2.04
CA SER A 3 6.76 -0.99 3.32
C SER A 3 6.96 -0.01 4.49
N ASN A 4 7.38 1.23 4.25
CA ASN A 4 7.53 2.25 5.30
C ASN A 4 6.21 2.99 5.57
N LEU A 5 5.33 3.12 4.57
CA LEU A 5 4.04 3.78 4.72
C LEU A 5 3.00 2.84 5.35
N ILE A 6 2.91 1.61 4.83
CA ILE A 6 2.12 0.53 5.43
C ILE A 6 2.74 0.14 6.78
N GLY A 7 4.07 0.00 6.86
CA GLY A 7 4.76 -0.22 8.13
C GLY A 7 4.58 0.91 9.15
N GLY A 8 4.41 2.16 8.71
CA GLY A 8 4.08 3.30 9.59
C GLY A 8 2.63 3.28 10.09
N LEU A 9 1.69 2.82 9.26
CA LEU A 9 0.28 2.64 9.67
C LEU A 9 0.12 1.45 10.62
N PHE A 10 0.80 0.33 10.33
CA PHE A 10 0.87 -0.84 11.20
C PHE A 10 1.66 -0.57 12.47
N GLY A 11 2.73 0.22 12.41
CA GLY A 11 3.50 0.67 13.57
C GLY A 11 2.61 1.37 14.59
N LYS A 12 1.70 2.24 14.14
CA LYS A 12 0.70 2.87 15.03
C LYS A 12 -0.30 1.88 15.63
N VAL A 13 -0.72 0.85 14.91
CA VAL A 13 -1.62 -0.19 15.43
C VAL A 13 -0.90 -1.06 16.47
N VAL A 14 0.36 -1.39 16.21
CA VAL A 14 1.22 -2.15 17.12
C VAL A 14 1.54 -1.33 18.38
N GLU A 15 1.86 -0.04 18.26
CA GLU A 15 2.09 0.85 19.41
C GLU A 15 0.84 0.98 20.28
N ASN A 16 -0.34 1.17 19.66
CA ASN A 16 -1.61 1.23 20.41
C ASN A 16 -1.94 -0.10 21.10
N ALA A 17 -1.63 -1.23 20.47
CA ALA A 17 -1.80 -2.53 21.09
C ALA A 17 -0.78 -2.82 22.19
N GLU A 18 0.48 -2.39 22.02
CA GLU A 18 1.53 -2.50 23.03
C GLU A 18 1.20 -1.66 24.27
N GLY A 19 0.57 -0.48 24.11
CA GLY A 19 0.08 0.32 25.23
C GLY A 19 -1.02 -0.36 26.05
N ILE A 20 -1.95 -1.06 25.38
CA ILE A 20 -3.02 -1.82 26.06
C ILE A 20 -2.44 -3.07 26.74
N LEU A 21 -1.48 -3.75 26.12
CA LEU A 21 -0.79 -4.91 26.70
C LEU A 21 0.02 -4.53 27.95
N ASP A 22 0.67 -3.37 27.93
CA ASP A 22 1.44 -2.85 29.07
C ASP A 22 0.54 -2.46 30.26
N GLU A 23 -0.72 -2.10 30.02
CA GLU A 23 -1.70 -1.77 31.05
C GLU A 23 -2.32 -3.02 31.71
N VAL A 24 -2.32 -4.17 31.00
CA VAL A 24 -2.99 -5.41 31.43
C VAL A 24 -2.02 -6.48 31.97
N ILE A 25 -0.74 -6.50 31.54
CA ILE A 25 0.22 -7.56 31.89
C ILE A 25 1.42 -6.99 32.67
N THR A 26 1.56 -7.42 33.92
CA THR A 26 2.53 -6.88 34.91
C THR A 26 3.88 -7.62 34.96
N THR A 27 3.97 -8.81 34.35
CA THR A 27 5.13 -9.71 34.34
C THR A 27 5.88 -9.62 33.01
N ASP A 28 7.19 -9.32 33.05
CA ASP A 28 7.99 -9.01 31.85
C ASP A 28 8.08 -10.19 30.84
N GLU A 29 8.18 -11.43 31.33
CA GLU A 29 8.26 -12.63 30.47
C GLU A 29 6.91 -12.96 29.79
N GLU A 30 5.79 -12.81 30.48
CA GLU A 30 4.46 -13.00 29.88
C GLU A 30 4.12 -11.87 28.91
N ARG A 31 4.60 -10.65 29.18
CA ARG A 31 4.49 -9.49 28.29
C ARG A 31 5.25 -9.71 26.98
N GLU A 32 6.51 -10.14 27.05
CA GLU A 32 7.31 -10.46 25.86
C GLU A 32 6.68 -11.60 25.04
N ALA A 33 6.22 -12.66 25.71
CA ALA A 33 5.52 -13.77 25.05
C ALA A 33 4.20 -13.32 24.39
N ALA A 34 3.43 -12.45 25.05
CA ALA A 34 2.20 -11.89 24.49
C ALA A 34 2.47 -10.98 23.29
N LYS A 35 3.49 -10.10 23.37
CA LYS A 35 3.93 -9.25 22.25
C LYS A 35 4.42 -10.09 21.07
N ALA A 36 5.20 -11.14 21.30
CA ALA A 36 5.67 -12.05 20.26
C ALA A 36 4.49 -12.77 19.57
N LYS A 37 3.54 -13.30 20.34
CA LYS A 37 2.35 -13.96 19.81
C LYS A 37 1.47 -12.99 19.02
N MET A 38 1.34 -11.75 19.48
CA MET A 38 0.59 -10.71 18.78
C MET A 38 1.26 -10.31 17.46
N ARG A 39 2.59 -10.11 17.46
CA ARG A 39 3.36 -9.89 16.24
C ARG A 39 3.20 -11.04 15.25
N GLN A 40 3.27 -12.29 15.73
CA GLN A 40 3.05 -13.46 14.88
C GLN A 40 1.64 -13.51 14.30
N MET A 41 0.60 -13.25 15.09
CA MET A 41 -0.79 -13.18 14.60
C MET A 41 -0.97 -12.07 13.55
N LEU A 42 -0.32 -10.91 13.74
CA LEU A 42 -0.35 -9.82 12.76
C LEU A 42 0.34 -10.22 11.45
N LEU A 43 1.52 -10.84 11.53
CA LEU A 43 2.25 -11.33 10.36
C LEU A 43 1.45 -12.40 9.60
N ASP A 44 0.84 -13.35 10.32
CA ASP A 44 -0.02 -14.38 9.73
C ASP A 44 -1.26 -13.76 9.07
N SER A 45 -1.83 -12.71 9.68
CA SER A 45 -2.96 -11.99 9.10
C SER A 45 -2.56 -11.20 7.85
N GLU A 46 -1.39 -10.57 7.86
CA GLU A 46 -0.85 -9.85 6.69
C GLU A 46 -0.57 -10.82 5.55
N ALA A 47 0.03 -11.98 5.85
CA ALA A 47 0.29 -13.03 4.86
C ALA A 47 -1.02 -13.50 4.19
N LYS A 48 -2.07 -13.78 4.98
CA LYS A 48 -3.40 -14.15 4.45
C LYS A 48 -4.03 -13.05 3.61
N ALA A 49 -3.92 -11.78 4.03
CA ALA A 49 -4.42 -10.66 3.25
C ALA A 49 -3.69 -10.56 1.90
N GLN A 50 -2.37 -10.74 1.89
CA GLN A 50 -1.56 -10.72 0.69
C GLN A 50 -1.86 -11.91 -0.26
N GLU A 51 -2.15 -13.09 0.28
CA GLU A 51 -2.64 -14.25 -0.49
C GLU A 51 -3.97 -13.93 -1.18
N GLN A 52 -4.92 -13.31 -0.48
CA GLN A 52 -6.21 -12.92 -1.08
C GLN A 52 -6.02 -11.89 -2.21
N VAL A 53 -5.15 -10.89 -2.01
CA VAL A 53 -4.82 -9.91 -3.06
C VAL A 53 -4.23 -10.61 -4.28
N THR A 54 -3.29 -11.53 -4.07
CA THR A 54 -2.64 -12.29 -5.14
C THR A 54 -3.66 -13.17 -5.88
N ALA A 55 -4.53 -13.87 -5.15
CA ALA A 55 -5.59 -14.69 -5.72
C ALA A 55 -6.56 -13.87 -6.58
N ARG A 56 -6.92 -12.65 -6.15
CA ARG A 56 -7.76 -11.75 -6.96
C ARG A 56 -7.04 -11.34 -8.25
N TRP A 57 -5.76 -10.98 -8.17
CA TRP A 57 -4.99 -10.59 -9.35
C TRP A 57 -4.80 -11.75 -10.33
N GLU A 58 -4.59 -12.97 -9.83
CA GLU A 58 -4.56 -14.15 -10.68
C GLU A 58 -5.90 -14.42 -11.35
N ALA A 59 -7.01 -14.28 -10.61
CA ALA A 59 -8.35 -14.44 -11.15
C ALA A 59 -8.63 -13.41 -12.27
N ASP A 60 -8.26 -12.15 -12.06
CA ASP A 60 -8.39 -11.09 -13.06
C ASP A 60 -7.58 -11.39 -14.32
N MET A 61 -6.36 -11.90 -14.15
CA MET A 61 -5.47 -12.31 -15.26
C MET A 61 -5.98 -13.55 -16.02
N LYS A 62 -6.66 -14.47 -15.34
CA LYS A 62 -7.26 -15.69 -15.92
C LYS A 62 -8.62 -15.43 -16.57
N SER A 63 -9.28 -14.31 -16.27
CA SER A 63 -10.59 -13.98 -16.86
C SER A 63 -10.52 -13.83 -18.38
N ASP A 64 -11.62 -13.98 -19.11
CA ASP A 64 -11.64 -13.74 -20.56
C ASP A 64 -11.70 -12.24 -20.93
N SER A 65 -11.85 -11.36 -19.94
CA SER A 65 -11.95 -9.91 -20.15
C SER A 65 -10.57 -9.27 -20.32
N TRP A 66 -10.30 -8.70 -21.51
CA TRP A 66 -9.10 -7.90 -21.77
C TRP A 66 -8.95 -6.74 -20.79
N LEU A 67 -10.07 -6.09 -20.44
CA LEU A 67 -10.07 -4.97 -19.51
C LEU A 67 -9.58 -5.41 -18.14
N SER A 68 -10.02 -6.57 -17.65
CA SER A 68 -9.58 -7.11 -16.35
C SER A 68 -8.07 -7.40 -16.33
N LYS A 69 -7.53 -7.98 -17.41
CA LYS A 69 -6.08 -8.24 -17.55
C LYS A 69 -5.25 -6.96 -17.60
N SER A 70 -5.80 -5.89 -18.17
CA SER A 70 -5.06 -4.67 -18.51
C SER A 70 -5.40 -3.47 -17.62
N ILE A 71 -6.34 -3.60 -16.67
CA ILE A 71 -6.80 -2.45 -15.87
C ILE A 71 -5.67 -1.80 -15.07
N ARG A 72 -4.78 -2.61 -14.49
CA ARG A 72 -3.63 -2.11 -13.71
C ARG A 72 -2.67 -1.25 -14.55
N PRO A 73 -2.12 -1.73 -15.69
CA PRO A 73 -1.29 -0.89 -16.53
C PRO A 73 -2.06 0.30 -17.14
N LEU A 74 -3.36 0.16 -17.42
CA LEU A 74 -4.18 1.26 -17.96
C LEU A 74 -4.37 2.39 -16.94
N VAL A 75 -4.71 2.08 -15.70
CA VAL A 75 -4.84 3.07 -14.62
C VAL A 75 -3.50 3.77 -14.36
N LEU A 76 -2.40 3.02 -14.38
CA LEU A 76 -1.06 3.59 -14.26
C LEU A 76 -0.76 4.58 -15.40
N ALA A 77 -0.98 4.18 -16.65
CA ALA A 77 -0.76 5.04 -17.81
C ALA A 77 -1.65 6.29 -17.76
N TRP A 78 -2.93 6.12 -17.38
CA TRP A 78 -3.87 7.22 -17.19
C TRP A 78 -3.36 8.24 -16.18
N LEU A 79 -2.92 7.80 -14.99
CA LEU A 79 -2.39 8.70 -13.96
C LEU A 79 -1.13 9.44 -14.44
N VAL A 80 -0.22 8.76 -15.15
CA VAL A 80 0.99 9.39 -15.72
C VAL A 80 0.65 10.43 -16.78
N VAL A 81 -0.34 10.16 -17.64
CA VAL A 81 -0.79 11.12 -18.66
C VAL A 81 -1.45 12.33 -18.00
N CYS A 82 -2.37 12.13 -17.04
CA CYS A 82 -3.01 13.22 -16.32
C CYS A 82 -2.00 14.12 -15.59
N THR A 83 -1.01 13.52 -14.93
CA THR A 83 0.05 14.28 -14.23
C THR A 83 0.94 15.05 -15.20
N THR A 84 1.27 14.45 -16.34
CA THR A 84 2.01 15.15 -17.40
C THR A 84 1.25 16.37 -17.92
N ILE A 85 -0.08 16.24 -18.13
CA ILE A 85 -0.94 17.38 -18.52
C ILE A 85 -0.96 18.47 -17.45
N LEU A 86 -1.08 18.10 -16.16
CA LEU A 86 -1.05 19.07 -15.06
C LEU A 86 0.25 19.87 -15.02
N ILE A 87 1.40 19.24 -15.30
CA ILE A 87 2.70 19.93 -15.38
C ILE A 87 2.68 21.00 -16.49
N PHE A 88 2.11 20.71 -17.66
CA PHE A 88 2.01 21.69 -18.74
C PHE A 88 1.06 22.85 -18.40
N ILE A 89 -0.01 22.58 -17.64
CA ILE A 89 -0.93 23.61 -17.16
C ILE A 89 -0.21 24.55 -16.19
N ASP A 90 0.50 23.99 -15.21
CA ASP A 90 1.29 24.73 -14.21
C ASP A 90 2.44 25.52 -14.85
N ALA A 91 3.06 24.99 -15.91
CA ALA A 91 4.14 25.63 -16.66
C ALA A 91 3.72 26.85 -17.51
N GLY A 92 2.45 27.28 -17.47
CA GLY A 92 2.04 28.60 -17.98
C GLY A 92 0.94 28.63 -19.03
N VAL A 93 0.13 27.57 -19.17
CA VAL A 93 -1.00 27.57 -20.13
C VAL A 93 -2.30 28.12 -19.50
N ILE A 94 -2.52 27.92 -18.19
CA ILE A 94 -3.73 28.38 -17.48
C ILE A 94 -3.37 28.74 -16.03
N VAL A 95 -3.88 29.86 -15.50
CA VAL A 95 -3.77 30.18 -14.06
C VAL A 95 -4.75 29.31 -13.27
N PHE A 96 -4.31 28.10 -12.91
CA PHE A 96 -5.08 27.15 -12.10
C PHE A 96 -4.33 26.87 -10.80
N LYS A 97 -4.77 27.48 -9.71
CA LYS A 97 -4.17 27.26 -8.38
C LYS A 97 -4.77 26.01 -7.74
N VAL A 98 -4.00 24.93 -7.70
CA VAL A 98 -4.35 23.69 -6.98
C VAL A 98 -4.10 23.91 -5.49
N GLU A 99 -5.07 23.62 -4.63
CA GLU A 99 -4.85 23.64 -3.17
C GLU A 99 -3.88 22.52 -2.75
N ASP A 100 -3.02 22.78 -1.76
CA ASP A 100 -1.99 21.83 -1.30
C ASP A 100 -2.54 20.45 -0.93
N LYS A 101 -3.74 20.38 -0.35
CA LYS A 101 -4.42 19.11 -0.02
C LYS A 101 -4.58 18.18 -1.23
N TRP A 102 -4.76 18.74 -2.42
CA TRP A 102 -4.92 17.98 -3.66
C TRP A 102 -3.57 17.52 -4.21
N VAL A 103 -2.51 18.31 -4.00
CA VAL A 103 -1.13 17.95 -4.35
C VAL A 103 -0.68 16.76 -3.50
N ASP A 104 -0.88 16.83 -2.19
CA ASP A 104 -0.53 15.76 -1.25
C ASP A 104 -1.30 14.47 -1.55
N LEU A 105 -2.61 14.58 -1.79
CA LEU A 105 -3.45 13.44 -2.17
C LEU A 105 -2.96 12.81 -3.48
N LEU A 106 -2.67 13.62 -4.49
CA LEU A 106 -2.18 13.15 -5.79
C LEU A 106 -0.82 12.46 -5.66
N GLN A 107 0.10 13.02 -4.88
CA GLN A 107 1.39 12.40 -4.57
C GLN A 107 1.22 11.04 -3.88
N LEU A 108 0.35 10.97 -2.86
CA LEU A 108 0.05 9.71 -2.14
C LEU A 108 -0.50 8.64 -3.08
N VAL A 109 -1.47 9.01 -3.93
CA VAL A 109 -2.07 8.10 -4.91
C VAL A 109 -1.03 7.60 -5.91
N LEU A 110 -0.19 8.49 -6.45
CA LEU A 110 0.85 8.13 -7.43
C LEU A 110 1.87 7.16 -6.84
N ILE A 111 2.43 7.46 -5.67
CA ILE A 111 3.41 6.59 -5.01
C ILE A 111 2.79 5.23 -4.71
N THR A 112 1.55 5.21 -4.22
CA THR A 112 0.83 3.97 -3.88
C THR A 112 0.57 3.11 -5.11
N VAL A 113 0.04 3.70 -6.19
CA VAL A 113 -0.31 2.95 -7.41
C VAL A 113 0.94 2.49 -8.18
N ILE A 114 1.93 3.36 -8.35
CA ILE A 114 3.20 3.03 -9.03
C ILE A 114 3.92 1.94 -8.24
N GLY A 115 4.05 2.10 -6.94
CA GLY A 115 4.75 1.13 -6.11
C GLY A 115 3.96 -0.17 -5.95
N ALA A 116 2.63 -0.17 -5.93
CA ALA A 116 1.85 -1.42 -5.95
C ALA A 116 2.06 -2.20 -7.26
N TYR A 117 2.08 -1.50 -8.41
CA TYR A 117 2.27 -2.13 -9.72
C TYR A 117 3.68 -2.69 -9.92
N PHE A 118 4.72 -1.89 -9.64
CA PHE A 118 6.12 -2.31 -9.84
C PHE A 118 6.72 -3.06 -8.65
N GLY A 119 6.31 -2.75 -7.42
CA GLY A 119 6.74 -3.44 -6.21
C GLY A 119 6.23 -4.88 -6.15
N GLY A 120 4.96 -5.11 -6.54
CA GLY A 120 4.41 -6.47 -6.68
C GLY A 120 5.19 -7.31 -7.70
N ARG A 121 5.54 -6.73 -8.85
CA ARG A 121 6.35 -7.39 -9.90
C ARG A 121 7.80 -7.65 -9.49
N SER A 122 8.35 -6.86 -8.57
CA SER A 122 9.73 -7.05 -8.09
C SER A 122 9.81 -8.23 -7.12
N ILE A 123 8.81 -8.39 -6.24
CA ILE A 123 8.72 -9.53 -5.33
C ILE A 123 8.46 -10.84 -6.10
N GLU A 124 7.64 -10.80 -7.15
CA GLU A 124 7.42 -11.94 -8.07
C GLU A 124 8.71 -12.47 -8.71
N LYS A 125 9.69 -11.60 -8.95
CA LYS A 125 10.97 -11.97 -9.58
C LYS A 125 11.99 -12.55 -8.61
N VAL A 126 11.88 -12.27 -7.30
CA VAL A 126 12.80 -12.79 -6.27
C VAL A 126 12.41 -14.22 -5.84
N LYS A 127 11.13 -14.59 -6.00
CA LYS A 127 10.64 -15.96 -5.72
C LYS A 127 10.75 -16.92 -6.91
N LYS A 128 11.28 -16.49 -8.05
CA LYS A 128 11.51 -17.32 -9.24
C LYS A 128 12.93 -17.86 -9.25
#